data_AF-A0A355A9L1-F1
#
_entry.id   AF-A0A355A9L1-F1
#
_cell.length_a   1.000
_cell.length_b   1.000
_cell.length_c   1.000
_cell.angle_alpha   90.00
_cell.angle_beta   90.00
_cell.angle_gamma   90.00
#
_symmetry.space_group_name_H-M   'P 1'
#
loop_
_entity.id
_entity.type
_entity.pdbx_description
1 polymer ?
#
loop_
_entity_poly.entity_id
_entity_poly.type
_entity_poly.pdbx_seq_one_letter_code
_entity_poly.pdbx_strand_id
1 'polypeptide(L)'
;MQNNFMQNPSTFQVYNASAGSGKTFTLVKEYLKILLQTSNANHFRHILAVTFTNKAAAEMKERVINNLREFSKSDILQNKSVLFKAIEKDFKEKGVLVNDTEIHHRAKRIVHAILQNYSAFNITTIDSFTYRLIRSFALDLGLSVNFDVEMDAKSLLNEAVDQLISKIGEDQALTKLLIDFSLQKTDDDKSWDITRELKDIAQLLLNENDTIHLQQLQEKRIEDFTELKNQLFKQQKIIEKEFTEIGEEGLKIIENLGLNFNDFFRSMLPNHFKNIAYNIEKAKFFEVNTLKSKVENREFYAKSKSIDIKNSIDSIAEQLATLYLYSEKRYQHYSLNKL
;
A
#
# COMPACT_ATOMS: atom_id res chain seq x y z
N MET A 1 56.99 18.65 10.08
CA MET A 1 56.35 18.57 8.76
C MET A 1 54.96 18.00 8.96
N GLN A 2 53.93 18.84 9.13
CA GLN A 2 52.54 18.38 9.17
C GLN A 2 52.02 18.36 7.73
N ASN A 3 51.77 17.15 7.22
CA ASN A 3 51.13 16.93 5.93
C ASN A 3 49.69 17.46 6.00
N ASN A 4 49.45 18.59 5.33
CA ASN A 4 48.11 19.03 4.98
C ASN A 4 47.58 18.09 3.88
N PHE A 5 46.86 17.05 4.28
CA PHE A 5 46.00 16.31 3.38
C PHE A 5 44.89 17.26 2.91
N MET A 6 44.97 17.71 1.65
CA MET A 6 43.83 18.30 0.94
C MET A 6 42.71 17.26 0.92
N GLN A 7 41.67 17.46 1.73
CA GLN A 7 40.43 16.72 1.59
C GLN A 7 39.74 17.19 0.30
N ASN A 8 39.64 16.30 -0.68
CA ASN A 8 38.72 16.48 -1.81
C ASN A 8 37.30 16.61 -1.23
N PRO A 9 36.57 17.71 -1.48
CA PRO A 9 35.21 17.84 -0.98
C PRO A 9 34.33 16.77 -1.62
N SER A 10 33.51 16.10 -0.81
CA SER A 10 32.52 15.13 -1.30
C SER A 10 31.62 15.78 -2.35
N THR A 11 31.34 15.05 -3.43
CA THR A 11 30.40 15.46 -4.50
C THR A 11 28.95 15.56 -4.01
N PHE A 12 28.65 14.96 -2.85
CA PHE A 12 27.37 15.03 -2.17
C PHE A 12 27.48 15.90 -0.91
N GLN A 13 26.59 16.88 -0.76
CA GLN A 13 26.55 17.81 0.36
C GLN A 13 25.14 17.85 0.94
N VAL A 14 25.05 17.71 2.27
CA VAL A 14 23.79 17.75 3.00
C VAL A 14 23.78 18.99 3.88
N TYR A 15 22.74 19.81 3.73
CA TYR A 15 22.52 20.99 4.55
C TYR A 15 21.36 20.74 5.52
N ASN A 16 21.69 20.46 6.78
CA ASN A 16 20.69 20.33 7.84
C ASN A 16 20.22 21.71 8.29
N ALA A 17 18.91 21.95 8.30
CA ALA A 17 18.40 23.28 8.55
C ALA A 17 17.00 23.28 9.18
N SER A 18 16.91 23.69 10.43
CA SER A 18 15.68 23.84 11.22
C SER A 18 14.82 25.03 10.75
N ALA A 19 13.60 25.20 11.29
CA ALA A 19 12.81 26.41 11.04
C ALA A 19 13.62 27.68 11.41
N GLY A 20 13.53 28.73 10.60
CA GLY A 20 14.25 30.00 10.85
C GLY A 20 15.78 30.00 10.60
N SER A 21 16.40 28.85 10.30
CA SER A 21 17.86 28.72 10.12
C SER A 21 18.44 29.26 8.80
N GLY A 22 17.64 29.96 7.99
CA GLY A 22 18.11 30.52 6.72
C GLY A 22 18.24 29.52 5.56
N LYS A 23 17.50 28.39 5.57
CA LYS A 23 17.42 27.40 4.48
C LYS A 23 17.47 28.00 3.08
N THR A 24 16.52 28.89 2.82
CA THR A 24 16.35 29.50 1.50
C THR A 24 17.53 30.40 1.14
N PHE A 25 18.10 31.12 2.12
CA PHE A 25 19.29 31.93 1.91
C PHE A 25 20.48 31.05 1.49
N THR A 26 20.72 29.94 2.20
CA THR A 26 21.80 29.01 1.89
C THR A 26 21.63 28.39 0.50
N LEU A 27 20.43 27.91 0.14
CA LEU A 27 20.18 27.33 -1.18
C LEU A 27 20.38 28.34 -2.33
N VAL A 28 19.91 29.57 -2.15
CA VAL A 28 20.12 30.64 -3.15
C VAL A 28 21.62 30.98 -3.24
N LYS A 29 22.33 31.04 -2.11
CA LYS A 29 23.78 31.27 -2.09
C LYS A 29 24.52 30.20 -2.88
N GLU A 30 24.25 28.91 -2.62
CA GLU A 30 24.92 27.82 -3.32
C GLU A 30 24.57 27.79 -4.81
N TYR A 31 23.31 28.03 -5.17
CA TYR A 31 22.92 28.13 -6.58
C TYR A 31 23.69 29.25 -7.31
N LEU A 32 23.76 30.44 -6.71
CA LEU A 32 24.50 31.58 -7.27
C LEU A 32 26.01 31.31 -7.34
N LYS A 33 26.59 30.62 -6.36
CA LYS A 33 28.01 30.22 -6.40
C LYS A 33 28.31 29.34 -7.62
N ILE A 34 27.46 28.36 -7.90
CA ILE A 34 27.62 27.47 -9.06
C ILE A 34 27.51 28.27 -10.37
N LEU A 35 26.63 29.26 -10.43
CA LEU A 35 26.52 30.14 -11.59
C LEU A 35 27.72 31.08 -11.77
N LEU A 36 28.17 31.71 -10.69
CA LEU A 36 29.14 32.80 -10.73
C LEU A 36 30.59 32.33 -10.78
N GLN A 37 30.88 31.06 -10.42
CA GLN A 37 32.22 30.49 -10.53
C GLN A 37 32.69 30.31 -11.99
N THR A 38 31.75 30.25 -12.95
CA THR A 38 32.04 30.08 -14.38
C THR A 38 31.81 31.37 -15.17
N SER A 39 32.57 31.55 -16.26
CA SER A 39 32.39 32.67 -17.20
C SER A 39 31.28 32.40 -18.24
N ASN A 40 30.71 31.18 -18.26
CA ASN A 40 29.65 30.78 -19.17
C ASN A 40 28.28 31.25 -18.68
N ALA A 41 27.72 32.29 -19.33
CA ALA A 41 26.42 32.84 -18.98
C ALA A 41 25.24 31.87 -19.15
N ASN A 42 25.40 30.80 -19.94
CA ASN A 42 24.38 29.76 -20.16
C ASN A 42 24.50 28.58 -19.19
N HIS A 43 25.39 28.64 -18.19
CA HIS A 43 25.60 27.51 -17.28
C HIS A 43 24.36 27.14 -16.46
N PHE A 44 23.44 28.09 -16.23
CA PHE A 44 22.15 27.84 -15.56
C PHE A 44 21.33 26.70 -16.19
N ARG A 45 21.52 26.42 -17.48
CA ARG A 45 20.84 25.31 -18.19
C ARG A 45 21.26 23.94 -17.68
N HIS A 46 22.44 23.85 -17.06
CA HIS A 46 23.03 22.62 -16.54
C HIS A 46 22.81 22.45 -15.03
N ILE A 47 22.03 23.34 -14.40
CA ILE A 47 21.72 23.26 -12.98
C ILE A 47 20.25 22.92 -12.82
N LEU A 48 19.96 21.79 -12.17
CA LEU A 48 18.61 21.38 -11.79
C LEU A 48 18.41 21.66 -10.30
N ALA A 49 17.43 22.51 -9.98
CA ALA A 49 16.94 22.68 -8.62
C ALA A 49 15.48 22.22 -8.53
N VAL A 50 15.19 21.27 -7.65
CA VAL A 50 13.86 20.69 -7.45
C VAL A 50 13.32 21.01 -6.06
N THR A 51 12.00 21.14 -5.94
CA THR A 51 11.30 21.38 -4.67
C THR A 51 9.94 20.68 -4.64
N PHE A 52 9.31 20.65 -3.48
CA PHE A 52 8.01 19.99 -3.30
C PHE A 52 6.82 20.80 -3.82
N THR A 53 6.89 22.14 -3.83
CA THR A 53 5.73 22.97 -4.16
C THR A 53 6.03 24.01 -5.23
N ASN A 54 5.01 24.33 -6.06
CA ASN A 54 5.10 25.38 -7.06
C ASN A 54 5.45 26.74 -6.44
N LYS A 55 4.93 27.02 -5.24
CA LYS A 55 5.22 28.25 -4.50
C LYS A 55 6.70 28.34 -4.11
N ALA A 56 7.30 27.27 -3.59
CA ALA A 56 8.72 27.25 -3.25
C ALA A 56 9.60 27.40 -4.50
N ALA A 57 9.20 26.80 -5.64
CA ALA A 57 9.93 26.91 -6.89
C ALA A 57 9.91 28.37 -7.40
N ALA A 58 8.73 29.00 -7.38
CA ALA A 58 8.55 30.40 -7.77
C ALA A 58 9.36 31.35 -6.86
N GLU A 59 9.29 31.16 -5.54
CA GLU A 59 10.06 31.94 -4.58
C GLU A 59 11.58 31.80 -4.83
N MET A 60 12.05 30.58 -5.06
CA MET A 60 13.46 30.33 -5.33
C MET A 60 13.92 30.99 -6.65
N LYS A 61 13.11 30.91 -7.72
CA LYS A 61 13.36 31.63 -8.99
C LYS A 61 13.48 33.13 -8.76
N GLU A 62 12.49 33.70 -8.09
CA GLU A 62 12.44 35.13 -7.81
C GLU A 62 13.69 35.59 -7.05
N ARG A 63 14.06 34.88 -5.97
CA ARG A 63 15.24 35.21 -5.17
C ARG A 63 16.53 35.14 -6.00
N VAL A 64 16.73 34.10 -6.81
CA VAL A 64 17.91 33.97 -7.66
C VAL A 64 17.98 35.13 -8.66
N ILE A 65 16.87 35.43 -9.35
CA ILE A 65 16.83 36.51 -10.35
C ILE A 65 17.04 37.88 -9.69
N ASN A 66 16.43 38.13 -8.55
CA ASN A 66 16.56 39.40 -7.82
C ASN A 66 18.00 39.64 -7.37
N ASN A 67 18.67 38.61 -6.83
CA ASN A 67 20.08 38.74 -6.44
C ASN A 67 20.99 38.91 -7.66
N LEU A 68 20.78 38.17 -8.76
CA LEU A 68 21.55 38.39 -9.98
C LEU A 68 21.35 39.80 -10.56
N ARG A 69 20.11 40.34 -10.49
CA ARG A 69 19.80 41.72 -10.88
C ARG A 69 20.51 42.73 -9.98
N GLU A 70 20.47 42.51 -8.66
CA GLU A 70 21.19 43.34 -7.70
C GLU A 70 22.69 43.35 -7.99
N PHE A 71 23.29 42.18 -8.21
CA PHE A 71 24.72 42.04 -8.52
C PHE A 71 25.09 42.65 -9.88
N SER A 72 24.12 42.78 -10.80
CA SER A 72 24.33 43.42 -12.11
C SER A 72 24.31 44.95 -12.08
N LYS A 73 23.96 45.59 -10.96
CA LYS A 73 23.99 47.04 -10.81
C LYS A 73 25.40 47.50 -10.42
N SER A 74 25.85 48.63 -10.95
CA SER A 74 27.19 49.19 -10.64
C SER A 74 27.35 49.53 -9.15
N ASP A 75 26.27 49.89 -8.47
CA ASP A 75 26.22 50.19 -7.03
C ASP A 75 26.73 49.03 -6.16
N ILE A 76 26.62 47.77 -6.62
CA ILE A 76 27.08 46.61 -5.83
C ILE A 76 28.59 46.65 -5.54
N LEU A 77 29.38 47.33 -6.37
CA LEU A 77 30.83 47.45 -6.21
C LEU A 77 31.20 48.38 -5.05
N GLN A 78 30.29 49.26 -4.65
CA GLN A 78 30.45 50.18 -3.51
C GLN A 78 29.64 49.70 -2.30
N ASN A 79 28.39 49.27 -2.53
CA ASN A 79 27.42 48.86 -1.52
C ASN A 79 27.06 47.38 -1.67
N LYS A 80 28.02 46.50 -1.30
CA LYS A 80 27.83 45.03 -1.40
C LYS A 80 26.70 44.54 -0.49
N SER A 81 25.75 43.79 -1.06
CA SER A 81 24.68 43.14 -0.31
C SER A 81 25.21 41.97 0.55
N VAL A 82 24.41 41.54 1.53
CA VAL A 82 24.80 40.46 2.48
C VAL A 82 25.17 39.18 1.73
N LEU A 83 24.39 38.82 0.71
CA LEU A 83 24.62 37.63 -0.09
C LEU A 83 25.88 37.75 -0.95
N PHE A 84 26.14 38.93 -1.54
CA PHE A 84 27.36 39.18 -2.30
C PHE A 84 28.61 38.96 -1.43
N LYS A 85 28.64 39.56 -0.23
CA LYS A 85 29.75 39.40 0.74
C LYS A 85 29.95 37.93 1.14
N ALA A 86 28.86 37.19 1.32
CA ALA A 86 28.93 35.77 1.66
C ALA A 86 29.53 34.93 0.52
N ILE A 87 29.17 35.21 -0.74
CA ILE A 87 29.73 34.53 -1.91
C ILE A 87 31.20 34.88 -2.10
N GLU A 88 31.56 36.16 -1.95
CA GLU A 88 32.95 36.63 -2.03
C GLU A 88 33.83 35.92 -0.99
N LYS A 89 33.35 35.83 0.25
CA LYS A 89 34.04 35.10 1.33
C LYS A 89 34.23 33.63 0.96
N ASP A 90 33.18 32.94 0.52
CA ASP A 90 33.25 31.52 0.15
C ASP A 90 34.20 31.30 -1.05
N PHE A 91 34.25 32.20 -2.03
CA PHE A 91 35.18 32.11 -3.16
C PHE A 91 36.63 32.29 -2.74
N LYS A 92 36.91 33.24 -1.83
CA LYS A 92 38.25 33.41 -1.25
C LYS A 92 38.70 32.18 -0.47
N GLU A 93 37.84 31.62 0.38
CA GLU A 93 38.14 30.42 1.17
C GLU A 93 38.38 29.18 0.29
N LYS A 94 37.70 29.07 -0.85
CA LYS A 94 37.85 27.96 -1.80
C LYS A 94 38.93 28.19 -2.88
N GLY A 95 39.65 29.31 -2.84
CA GLY A 95 40.68 29.61 -3.84
C GLY A 95 40.15 29.90 -5.25
N VAL A 96 38.88 30.32 -5.38
CA VAL A 96 38.26 30.68 -6.66
C VAL A 96 38.72 32.08 -7.06
N LEU A 97 39.48 32.19 -8.16
CA LEU A 97 40.05 33.44 -8.66
C LEU A 97 39.01 34.29 -9.42
N VAL A 98 38.06 34.88 -8.68
CA VAL A 98 37.03 35.77 -9.23
C VAL A 98 36.95 37.02 -8.36
N ASN A 99 37.15 38.20 -8.97
CA ASN A 99 37.06 39.49 -8.28
C ASN A 99 35.64 40.08 -8.38
N ASP A 100 35.39 41.16 -7.63
CA ASP A 100 34.05 41.77 -7.54
C ASP A 100 33.52 42.27 -8.89
N THR A 101 34.40 42.85 -9.71
CA THR A 101 34.04 43.35 -11.05
C THR A 101 33.63 42.21 -11.98
N GLU A 102 34.33 41.08 -11.91
CA GLU A 102 33.99 39.88 -12.66
C GLU A 102 32.66 39.27 -12.19
N ILE A 103 32.39 39.20 -10.88
CA ILE A 103 31.08 38.76 -10.36
C ILE A 103 29.96 39.65 -10.91
N HIS A 104 30.14 40.98 -10.88
CA HIS A 104 29.18 41.94 -11.41
C HIS A 104 28.93 41.74 -12.92
N HIS A 105 29.98 41.63 -13.73
CA HIS A 105 29.85 41.41 -15.17
C HIS A 105 29.21 40.07 -15.50
N ARG A 106 29.57 39.00 -14.77
CA ARG A 106 28.94 37.68 -14.91
C ARG A 106 27.46 37.74 -14.56
N ALA A 107 27.09 38.33 -13.42
CA ALA A 107 25.70 38.48 -13.02
C ALA A 107 24.88 39.19 -14.11
N LYS A 108 25.38 40.30 -14.66
CA LYS A 108 24.74 41.01 -15.78
C LYS A 108 24.50 40.12 -17.00
N ARG A 109 25.52 39.35 -17.41
CA ARG A 109 25.43 38.41 -18.55
C ARG A 109 24.46 37.26 -18.27
N ILE A 110 24.49 36.70 -17.06
CA ILE A 110 23.64 35.57 -16.65
C ILE A 110 22.17 36.00 -16.59
N VAL A 111 21.83 37.15 -15.98
CA VAL A 111 20.43 37.65 -15.99
C VAL A 111 19.92 37.80 -17.41
N HIS A 112 20.73 38.39 -18.30
CA HIS A 112 20.33 38.55 -19.69
C HIS A 112 20.11 37.20 -20.38
N ALA A 113 21.00 36.23 -20.18
CA ALA A 113 20.88 34.89 -20.75
C ALA A 113 19.65 34.12 -20.22
N ILE A 114 19.32 34.27 -18.93
CA ILE A 114 18.10 33.69 -18.34
C ILE A 114 16.86 34.33 -18.95
N LEU A 115 16.83 35.65 -19.16
CA LEU A 115 15.67 36.31 -19.78
C LEU A 115 15.44 35.85 -21.23
N GLN A 116 16.52 35.63 -21.99
CA GLN A 116 16.44 35.12 -23.37
C GLN A 116 16.02 33.65 -23.44
N ASN A 117 16.27 32.85 -22.40
CA ASN A 117 15.88 31.44 -22.36
C ASN A 117 15.37 31.03 -20.98
N TYR A 118 14.25 31.65 -20.59
CA TYR A 118 13.65 31.45 -19.27
C TYR A 118 13.13 30.02 -19.08
N SER A 119 12.69 29.36 -20.15
CA SER A 119 12.25 27.96 -20.13
C SER A 119 13.35 26.98 -19.72
N ALA A 120 14.62 27.30 -20.02
CA ALA A 120 15.75 26.48 -19.62
C ALA A 120 16.25 26.76 -18.19
N PHE A 121 15.62 27.68 -17.46
CA PHE A 121 15.91 27.95 -16.06
C PHE A 121 15.23 26.92 -15.15
N ASN A 122 15.93 25.80 -14.96
CA ASN A 122 15.44 24.57 -14.33
C ASN A 122 15.35 24.63 -12.79
N ILE A 123 14.54 25.56 -12.28
CA ILE A 123 14.04 25.56 -10.91
C ILE A 123 12.58 25.12 -10.97
N THR A 124 12.24 23.93 -10.49
CA THR A 124 10.92 23.34 -10.73
C THR A 124 10.47 22.44 -9.59
N THR A 125 9.26 21.89 -9.65
CA THR A 125 8.83 20.87 -8.69
C THR A 125 9.35 19.49 -9.07
N ILE A 126 9.37 18.57 -8.11
CA ILE A 126 9.65 17.15 -8.36
C ILE A 126 8.70 16.63 -9.45
N ASP A 127 7.39 16.86 -9.31
CA ASP A 127 6.39 16.36 -10.28
C ASP A 127 6.61 16.91 -11.68
N SER A 128 6.88 18.22 -11.81
CA SER A 128 7.15 18.85 -13.11
C SER A 128 8.43 18.32 -13.75
N PHE A 129 9.44 17.97 -12.94
CA PHE A 129 10.65 17.32 -13.42
C PHE A 129 10.37 15.88 -13.88
N THR A 130 9.67 15.10 -13.07
CA THR A 130 9.28 13.72 -13.39
C THR A 130 8.40 13.67 -14.64
N TYR A 131 7.41 14.56 -14.78
CA TYR A 131 6.58 14.67 -15.98
C TYR A 131 7.42 14.93 -17.24
N ARG A 132 8.37 15.88 -17.18
CA ARG A 132 9.28 16.15 -18.32
C ARG A 132 10.16 14.95 -18.64
N LEU A 133 10.61 14.20 -17.63
CA LEU A 133 11.40 12.99 -17.80
C LEU A 133 10.57 11.91 -18.51
N ILE A 134 9.39 11.57 -17.98
CA ILE A 134 8.47 10.59 -18.58
C ILE A 134 8.13 10.99 -20.02
N ARG A 135 7.84 12.29 -20.26
CA ARG A 135 7.56 12.80 -21.60
C ARG A 135 8.70 12.63 -22.59
N SER A 136 9.94 12.69 -22.12
CA SER A 136 11.12 12.47 -22.97
C SER A 136 11.26 11.00 -23.40
N PHE A 137 10.65 10.08 -22.66
CA PHE A 137 10.65 8.64 -22.90
C PHE A 137 9.25 8.08 -23.20
N ALA A 138 8.29 8.94 -23.58
CA ALA A 138 6.89 8.54 -23.70
C ALA A 138 6.70 7.36 -24.67
N LEU A 139 7.38 7.40 -25.83
CA LEU A 139 7.32 6.34 -26.83
C LEU A 139 7.90 5.01 -26.30
N ASP A 140 9.03 5.06 -25.59
CA ASP A 140 9.69 3.88 -25.03
C ASP A 140 8.84 3.23 -23.92
N LEU A 141 8.01 4.02 -23.25
CA LEU A 141 7.06 3.57 -22.24
C LEU A 141 5.71 3.13 -22.82
N GLY A 142 5.53 3.17 -24.16
CA GLY A 142 4.25 2.87 -24.81
C GLY A 142 3.15 3.90 -24.54
N LEU A 143 3.51 5.10 -24.09
CA LEU A 143 2.60 6.22 -23.84
C LEU A 143 2.39 7.06 -25.10
N SER A 144 1.21 7.66 -25.22
CA SER A 144 0.95 8.68 -26.24
C SER A 144 1.89 9.87 -26.03
N VAL A 145 2.45 10.42 -27.11
CA VAL A 145 3.33 11.61 -27.05
C VAL A 145 2.61 12.85 -26.49
N ASN A 146 1.27 12.86 -26.59
CA ASN A 146 0.40 13.92 -26.09
C ASN A 146 -0.35 13.50 -24.82
N PHE A 147 0.25 12.69 -23.95
CA PHE A 147 -0.39 12.36 -22.68
C PHE A 147 -0.44 13.59 -21.77
N ASP A 148 -1.58 13.76 -21.12
CA ASP A 148 -1.82 14.76 -20.09
C ASP A 148 -1.90 14.09 -18.72
N VAL A 149 -1.58 14.86 -17.68
CA VAL A 149 -1.69 14.39 -16.30
C VAL A 149 -3.11 14.69 -15.83
N GLU A 150 -3.88 13.63 -15.58
CA GLU A 150 -5.20 13.76 -14.95
C GLU A 150 -5.06 13.82 -13.44
N MET A 151 -5.78 14.76 -12.82
CA MET A 151 -5.78 14.98 -11.37
C MET A 151 -6.97 14.28 -10.69
N ASP A 152 -8.06 14.04 -11.42
CA ASP A 152 -9.25 13.36 -10.90
C ASP A 152 -9.32 11.89 -11.35
N ALA A 153 -8.38 11.09 -10.83
CA ALA A 153 -8.35 9.65 -11.06
C ALA A 153 -9.63 8.95 -10.59
N LYS A 154 -10.31 9.47 -9.55
CA LYS A 154 -11.51 8.86 -8.98
C LYS A 154 -12.69 8.96 -9.93
N SER A 155 -12.87 10.10 -10.60
CA SER A 155 -13.94 10.29 -11.57
C SER A 155 -13.80 9.34 -12.76
N LEU A 156 -12.58 9.23 -13.33
CA LEU A 156 -12.29 8.28 -14.41
C LEU A 156 -12.56 6.84 -14.00
N LEU A 157 -12.17 6.47 -12.78
CA LEU A 157 -12.38 5.12 -12.27
C LEU A 157 -13.88 4.81 -12.08
N ASN A 158 -14.65 5.78 -11.60
CA ASN A 158 -16.11 5.63 -11.49
C ASN A 158 -16.75 5.43 -12.87
N GLU A 159 -16.31 6.19 -13.89
CA GLU A 159 -16.79 6.01 -15.26
C GLU A 159 -16.44 4.63 -15.81
N ALA A 160 -15.23 4.12 -15.54
CA ALA A 160 -14.83 2.77 -15.92
C ALA A 160 -15.72 1.68 -15.27
N VAL A 161 -16.12 1.87 -14.01
CA VAL A 161 -17.08 0.98 -13.33
C VAL A 161 -18.46 1.09 -13.96
N ASP A 162 -18.94 2.30 -14.26
CA ASP A 162 -20.23 2.50 -14.92
C ASP A 162 -20.25 1.87 -16.32
N GLN A 163 -19.14 1.94 -17.07
CA GLN A 163 -18.98 1.21 -18.32
C GLN A 163 -18.98 -0.31 -18.15
N LEU A 164 -18.32 -0.85 -17.10
CA LEU A 164 -18.37 -2.28 -16.80
C LEU A 164 -19.80 -2.75 -16.52
N ILE A 165 -20.57 -1.97 -15.76
CA ILE A 165 -21.98 -2.26 -15.46
C ILE A 165 -22.83 -2.17 -16.72
N SER A 166 -22.55 -1.22 -17.63
CA SER A 166 -23.28 -1.10 -18.89
C SER A 166 -23.15 -2.33 -19.81
N LYS A 167 -22.10 -3.16 -19.63
CA LYS A 167 -21.91 -4.41 -20.37
C LYS A 167 -22.76 -5.58 -19.85
N ILE A 168 -23.52 -5.38 -18.77
CA ILE A 168 -24.51 -6.36 -18.33
C ILE A 168 -25.51 -6.62 -19.46
N GLY A 169 -25.73 -7.88 -19.79
CA GLY A 169 -26.57 -8.33 -20.90
C GLY A 169 -25.81 -8.58 -22.20
N GLU A 170 -24.60 -8.03 -22.37
CA GLU A 170 -23.75 -8.29 -23.54
C GLU A 170 -22.82 -9.49 -23.29
N ASP A 171 -22.10 -9.47 -22.16
CA ASP A 171 -21.20 -10.55 -21.74
C ASP A 171 -21.93 -11.48 -20.75
N GLN A 172 -22.17 -12.73 -21.16
CA GLN A 172 -22.91 -13.70 -20.35
C GLN A 172 -22.19 -14.07 -19.04
N ALA A 173 -20.86 -14.19 -19.06
CA ALA A 173 -20.08 -14.59 -17.90
C ALA A 173 -20.06 -13.46 -16.86
N LEU A 174 -19.77 -12.23 -17.30
CA LEU A 174 -19.82 -11.04 -16.46
C LEU A 174 -21.23 -10.80 -15.90
N THR A 175 -22.26 -10.92 -16.75
CA THR A 175 -23.66 -10.74 -16.34
C THR A 175 -24.02 -11.69 -15.22
N LYS A 176 -23.69 -12.98 -15.38
CA LYS A 176 -23.95 -13.98 -14.35
C LYS A 176 -23.21 -13.66 -13.05
N LEU A 177 -21.94 -13.28 -13.12
CA LEU A 177 -21.15 -12.91 -11.94
C LEU A 177 -21.77 -11.75 -11.15
N LEU A 178 -22.17 -10.69 -11.86
CA LEU A 178 -22.74 -9.50 -11.23
C LEU A 178 -24.15 -9.76 -10.65
N ILE A 179 -24.95 -10.59 -11.31
CA ILE A 179 -26.25 -11.04 -10.77
C ILE A 179 -26.03 -11.89 -9.52
N ASP A 180 -25.15 -12.88 -9.57
CA ASP A 180 -24.83 -13.73 -8.41
C ASP A 180 -24.36 -12.89 -7.22
N PHE A 181 -23.55 -11.84 -7.47
CA PHE A 181 -23.09 -10.92 -6.43
C PHE A 181 -24.24 -10.09 -5.84
N SER A 182 -25.16 -9.60 -6.68
CA SER A 182 -26.35 -8.86 -6.24
C SER A 182 -27.33 -9.73 -5.43
N LEU A 183 -27.50 -11.00 -5.82
CA LEU A 183 -28.31 -11.96 -5.06
C LEU A 183 -27.67 -12.27 -3.70
N GLN A 184 -26.37 -12.53 -3.65
CA GLN A 184 -25.65 -12.77 -2.39
C GLN A 184 -25.76 -11.58 -1.43
N LYS A 185 -25.74 -10.34 -1.95
CA LYS A 185 -25.99 -9.13 -1.17
C LYS A 185 -27.38 -9.11 -0.55
N THR A 186 -28.37 -9.52 -1.33
CA THR A 186 -29.77 -9.55 -0.89
C THR A 186 -29.97 -10.62 0.19
N ASP A 187 -29.33 -11.78 0.04
CA ASP A 187 -29.34 -12.86 1.05
C ASP A 187 -28.67 -12.41 2.37
N ASP A 188 -27.70 -11.49 2.28
CA ASP A 188 -27.00 -10.86 3.41
C ASP A 188 -27.77 -9.68 4.05
N ASP A 189 -29.05 -9.48 3.71
CA ASP A 189 -29.88 -8.33 4.09
C ASP A 189 -29.29 -6.95 3.69
N LYS A 190 -28.50 -6.91 2.60
CA LYS A 190 -27.91 -5.68 2.05
C LYS A 190 -28.63 -5.23 0.78
N SER A 191 -28.30 -4.02 0.32
CA SER A 191 -28.81 -3.47 -0.94
C SER A 191 -28.41 -4.35 -2.13
N TRP A 192 -29.35 -4.57 -3.06
CA TRP A 192 -29.08 -5.26 -4.33
C TRP A 192 -28.13 -4.48 -5.24
N ASP A 193 -28.05 -3.15 -5.07
CA ASP A 193 -27.18 -2.28 -5.85
C ASP A 193 -25.71 -2.46 -5.45
N ILE A 194 -24.96 -3.11 -6.35
CA ILE A 194 -23.53 -3.41 -6.22
C ILE A 194 -22.61 -2.27 -6.71
N THR A 195 -23.17 -1.21 -7.31
CA THR A 195 -22.40 -0.14 -7.98
C THR A 195 -21.43 0.52 -7.03
N ARG A 196 -21.89 0.85 -5.82
CA ARG A 196 -21.07 1.50 -4.80
C ARG A 196 -19.87 0.64 -4.42
N GLU A 197 -20.07 -0.65 -4.25
CA GLU A 197 -19.03 -1.57 -3.82
C GLU A 197 -18.02 -1.84 -4.92
N LEU A 198 -18.47 -1.91 -6.18
CA LEU A 198 -17.56 -1.95 -7.32
C LEU A 198 -16.71 -0.68 -7.39
N LYS A 199 -17.30 0.51 -7.13
CA LYS A 199 -16.55 1.78 -7.06
C LYS A 199 -15.57 1.83 -5.88
N ASP A 200 -15.93 1.24 -4.74
CA ASP A 200 -15.05 1.16 -3.57
C ASP A 200 -13.91 0.16 -3.80
N ILE A 201 -14.16 -1.00 -4.42
CA ILE A 201 -13.15 -1.99 -4.80
C ILE A 201 -12.22 -1.42 -5.87
N ALA A 202 -12.76 -0.71 -6.87
CA ALA A 202 -11.96 -0.12 -7.93
C ALA A 202 -10.94 0.88 -7.37
N GLN A 203 -11.24 1.58 -6.28
CA GLN A 203 -10.30 2.51 -5.64
C GLN A 203 -9.03 1.83 -5.12
N LEU A 204 -9.06 0.52 -4.87
CA LEU A 204 -7.86 -0.26 -4.51
C LEU A 204 -6.81 -0.25 -5.64
N LEU A 205 -7.23 -0.07 -6.90
CA LEU A 205 -6.31 0.07 -8.05
C LEU A 205 -5.48 1.37 -8.00
N LEU A 206 -5.91 2.35 -7.20
CA LEU A 206 -5.18 3.60 -7.01
C LEU A 206 -4.25 3.56 -5.78
N ASN A 207 -4.37 2.53 -4.94
CA ASN A 207 -3.55 2.37 -3.75
C ASN A 207 -2.28 1.58 -4.09
N GLU A 208 -1.12 2.20 -3.90
CA GLU A 208 0.19 1.59 -4.22
C GLU A 208 0.42 0.28 -3.46
N ASN A 209 -0.05 0.18 -2.22
CA ASN A 209 0.11 -1.04 -1.41
C ASN A 209 -0.73 -2.21 -1.96
N ASP A 210 -1.95 -1.91 -2.42
CA ASP A 210 -2.88 -2.94 -2.91
C ASP A 210 -2.54 -3.37 -4.34
N THR A 211 -2.04 -2.43 -5.15
CA THR A 211 -1.71 -2.65 -6.57
C THR A 211 -0.72 -3.81 -6.75
N ILE A 212 0.26 -3.96 -5.86
CA ILE A 212 1.25 -5.05 -5.90
C ILE A 212 0.57 -6.43 -5.79
N HIS A 213 -0.45 -6.53 -4.93
CA HIS A 213 -1.20 -7.78 -4.77
C HIS A 213 -2.14 -8.02 -5.96
N LEU A 214 -2.76 -6.96 -6.49
CA LEU A 214 -3.66 -7.05 -7.64
C LEU A 214 -2.92 -7.44 -8.94
N GLN A 215 -1.65 -7.07 -9.09
CA GLN A 215 -0.82 -7.51 -10.22
C GLN A 215 -0.70 -9.04 -10.32
N GLN A 216 -0.75 -9.75 -9.19
CA GLN A 216 -0.73 -11.22 -9.18
C GLN A 216 -2.00 -11.83 -9.79
N LEU A 217 -3.07 -11.05 -9.90
CA LEU A 217 -4.36 -11.45 -10.44
C LEU A 217 -4.57 -10.96 -11.88
N GLN A 218 -3.63 -10.20 -12.46
CA GLN A 218 -3.79 -9.55 -13.77
C GLN A 218 -4.03 -10.55 -14.91
N GLU A 219 -3.42 -11.74 -14.84
CA GLU A 219 -3.58 -12.79 -15.85
C GLU A 219 -4.79 -13.71 -15.57
N LYS A 220 -5.50 -13.50 -14.45
CA LYS A 220 -6.65 -14.33 -14.07
C LYS A 220 -7.91 -13.85 -14.76
N ARG A 221 -8.69 -14.79 -15.26
CA ARG A 221 -9.99 -14.53 -15.91
C ARG A 221 -11.13 -14.91 -14.98
N ILE A 222 -12.34 -14.45 -15.30
CA ILE A 222 -13.57 -14.75 -14.55
C ILE A 222 -13.77 -16.27 -14.43
N GLU A 223 -13.43 -17.03 -15.47
CA GLU A 223 -13.55 -18.49 -15.48
C GLU A 223 -12.65 -19.14 -14.42
N ASP A 224 -11.45 -18.62 -14.18
CA ASP A 224 -10.50 -19.17 -13.21
C ASP A 224 -11.06 -19.04 -11.78
N PHE A 225 -11.68 -17.89 -11.48
CA PHE A 225 -12.35 -17.66 -10.19
C PHE A 225 -13.62 -18.52 -10.06
N THR A 226 -14.35 -18.70 -11.15
CA THR A 226 -15.54 -19.57 -11.18
C THR A 226 -15.14 -21.03 -10.94
N GLU A 227 -14.05 -21.50 -11.53
CA GLU A 227 -13.52 -22.83 -11.31
C GLU A 227 -13.06 -23.00 -9.86
N LEU A 228 -12.31 -22.05 -9.31
CA LEU A 228 -11.88 -22.05 -7.92
C LEU A 228 -13.09 -22.12 -6.97
N LYS A 229 -14.11 -21.26 -7.20
CA LYS A 229 -15.37 -21.27 -6.44
C LYS A 229 -16.01 -22.66 -6.45
N ASN A 230 -16.10 -23.29 -7.62
CA ASN A 230 -16.66 -24.64 -7.76
C ASN A 230 -15.82 -25.72 -7.05
N GLN A 231 -14.49 -25.61 -7.08
CA GLN A 231 -13.60 -26.53 -6.37
C GLN A 231 -13.76 -26.39 -4.86
N LEU A 232 -13.82 -25.17 -4.33
CA LEU A 232 -14.04 -24.90 -2.91
C LEU A 232 -15.40 -25.41 -2.44
N PHE A 233 -16.48 -25.19 -3.21
CA PHE A 233 -17.80 -25.76 -2.89
C PHE A 233 -17.80 -27.29 -2.88
N LYS A 234 -17.10 -27.94 -3.82
CA LYS A 234 -16.97 -29.41 -3.81
C LYS A 234 -16.25 -29.89 -2.55
N GLN A 235 -15.16 -29.21 -2.17
CA GLN A 235 -14.42 -29.55 -0.96
C GLN A 235 -15.26 -29.32 0.31
N GLN A 236 -16.02 -28.23 0.38
CA GLN A 236 -16.96 -27.98 1.48
C GLN A 236 -17.97 -29.11 1.61
N LYS A 237 -18.63 -29.52 0.52
CA LYS A 237 -19.61 -30.62 0.55
C LYS A 237 -19.02 -31.95 1.01
N ILE A 238 -17.77 -32.23 0.64
CA ILE A 238 -17.06 -33.42 1.12
C ILE A 238 -16.87 -33.33 2.64
N ILE A 239 -16.42 -32.17 3.14
CA ILE A 239 -16.19 -31.97 4.57
C ILE A 239 -17.51 -31.96 5.36
N GLU A 240 -18.59 -31.40 4.82
CA GLU A 240 -19.94 -31.47 5.40
C GLU A 240 -20.42 -32.91 5.56
N LYS A 241 -20.22 -33.74 4.53
CA LYS A 241 -20.54 -35.17 4.59
C LYS A 241 -19.70 -35.89 5.65
N GLU A 242 -18.40 -35.60 5.72
CA GLU A 242 -17.53 -36.13 6.77
C GLU A 242 -18.01 -35.70 8.18
N PHE A 243 -18.49 -34.46 8.34
CA PHE A 243 -19.07 -34.01 9.62
C PHE A 243 -20.33 -34.77 9.99
N THR A 244 -21.23 -35.02 9.03
CA THR A 244 -22.41 -35.85 9.27
C THR A 244 -22.02 -37.26 9.71
N GLU A 245 -21.07 -37.89 9.02
CA GLU A 245 -20.57 -39.23 9.35
C GLU A 245 -19.94 -39.28 10.76
N ILE A 246 -19.04 -38.34 11.09
CA ILE A 246 -18.39 -38.25 12.41
C ILE A 246 -19.41 -37.98 13.52
N GLY A 247 -20.34 -37.07 13.27
CA GLY A 247 -21.38 -36.70 14.24
C GLY A 247 -22.30 -37.87 14.55
N GLU A 248 -22.77 -38.58 13.51
CA GLU A 248 -23.58 -39.79 13.67
C GLU A 248 -22.80 -40.92 14.35
N GLU A 249 -21.52 -41.12 14.02
CA GLU A 249 -20.68 -42.14 14.65
C GLU A 249 -20.50 -41.86 16.15
N GLY A 250 -20.18 -40.61 16.51
CA GLY A 250 -20.05 -40.19 17.90
C GLY A 250 -21.36 -40.39 18.69
N LEU A 251 -22.50 -40.06 18.09
CA LEU A 251 -23.82 -40.29 18.70
C LEU A 251 -24.14 -41.78 18.86
N LYS A 252 -23.84 -42.62 17.86
CA LYS A 252 -24.03 -44.08 17.92
C LYS A 252 -23.18 -44.72 19.02
N ILE A 253 -21.92 -44.30 19.20
CA ILE A 253 -21.05 -44.79 20.27
C ILE A 253 -21.67 -44.50 21.65
N ILE A 254 -22.24 -43.30 21.82
CA ILE A 254 -22.92 -42.90 23.06
C ILE A 254 -24.19 -43.73 23.28
N GLU A 255 -25.01 -43.92 22.24
CA GLU A 255 -26.28 -44.65 22.29
C GLU A 255 -26.09 -46.16 22.55
N ASN A 256 -25.08 -46.79 21.95
CA ASN A 256 -24.81 -48.22 22.11
C ASN A 256 -24.48 -48.64 23.56
N LEU A 257 -24.00 -47.71 24.38
CA LEU A 257 -23.73 -47.91 25.80
C LEU A 257 -24.90 -47.48 26.71
N GLY A 258 -26.01 -47.04 26.13
CA GLY A 258 -27.19 -46.57 26.87
C GLY A 258 -26.94 -45.28 27.68
N LEU A 259 -25.94 -44.48 27.29
CA LEU A 259 -25.57 -43.25 27.99
C LEU A 259 -26.47 -42.09 27.56
N ASN A 260 -26.91 -41.27 28.52
CA ASN A 260 -27.67 -40.07 28.23
C ASN A 260 -26.74 -38.87 28.00
N PHE A 261 -27.23 -37.87 27.26
CA PHE A 261 -26.45 -36.65 27.02
C PHE A 261 -26.03 -35.96 28.32
N ASN A 262 -26.90 -35.98 29.33
CA ASN A 262 -26.68 -35.38 30.65
C ASN A 262 -25.66 -36.14 31.52
N ASP A 263 -25.17 -37.29 31.05
CA ASP A 263 -24.08 -38.03 31.70
C ASP A 263 -22.71 -37.42 31.39
N PHE A 264 -22.63 -36.71 30.27
CA PHE A 264 -21.46 -35.95 29.88
C PHE A 264 -21.44 -34.56 30.57
N PHE A 265 -20.24 -34.04 30.79
CA PHE A 265 -20.04 -32.73 31.41
C PHE A 265 -20.77 -31.64 30.62
N ARG A 266 -21.85 -31.12 31.23
CA ARG A 266 -22.78 -30.12 30.65
C ARG A 266 -23.35 -30.54 29.28
N SER A 267 -23.41 -31.85 28.99
CA SER A 267 -23.85 -32.39 27.70
C SER A 267 -23.05 -31.85 26.49
N MET A 268 -21.87 -31.27 26.70
CA MET A 268 -21.16 -30.52 25.66
C MET A 268 -20.71 -31.40 24.51
N LEU A 269 -20.12 -32.55 24.81
CA LEU A 269 -19.59 -33.45 23.77
C LEU A 269 -20.71 -34.10 22.92
N PRO A 270 -21.77 -34.69 23.51
CA PRO A 270 -22.92 -35.16 22.73
C PRO A 270 -23.61 -34.04 21.92
N ASN A 271 -23.75 -32.84 22.49
CA ASN A 271 -24.29 -31.69 21.76
C ASN A 271 -23.38 -31.25 20.61
N HIS A 272 -22.05 -31.36 20.78
CA HIS A 272 -21.10 -31.09 19.70
C HIS A 272 -21.28 -32.08 18.55
N PHE A 273 -21.34 -33.39 18.83
CA PHE A 273 -21.60 -34.41 17.80
C PHE A 273 -22.95 -34.20 17.11
N LYS A 274 -23.99 -33.83 17.87
CA LYS A 274 -25.29 -33.44 17.32
C LYS A 274 -25.22 -32.21 16.41
N ASN A 275 -24.45 -31.19 16.81
CA ASN A 275 -24.31 -29.98 16.01
C ASN A 275 -23.54 -30.27 14.72
N ILE A 276 -22.42 -30.97 14.75
CA ILE A 276 -21.68 -31.29 13.51
C ILE A 276 -22.48 -32.24 12.60
N ALA A 277 -23.35 -33.10 13.16
CA ALA A 277 -24.19 -33.99 12.37
C ALA A 277 -25.28 -33.25 11.59
N TYR A 278 -25.97 -32.30 12.23
CA TYR A 278 -27.23 -31.75 11.74
C TYR A 278 -27.26 -30.23 11.55
N ASN A 279 -26.33 -29.49 12.14
CA ASN A 279 -26.28 -28.02 12.06
C ASN A 279 -24.85 -27.49 12.33
N ILE A 280 -24.00 -27.54 11.30
CA ILE A 280 -22.60 -27.15 11.39
C ILE A 280 -22.40 -25.68 11.81
N GLU A 281 -23.33 -24.78 11.48
CA GLU A 281 -23.25 -23.37 11.88
C GLU A 281 -23.30 -23.17 13.40
N LYS A 282 -23.91 -24.12 14.12
CA LYS A 282 -23.94 -24.13 15.59
C LYS A 282 -22.74 -24.85 16.21
N ALA A 283 -21.88 -25.49 15.41
CA ALA A 283 -20.69 -26.16 15.90
C ALA A 283 -19.58 -25.15 16.20
N LYS A 284 -19.24 -25.02 17.49
CA LYS A 284 -18.20 -24.10 17.96
C LYS A 284 -16.91 -24.85 18.26
N PHE A 285 -15.98 -24.89 17.31
CA PHE A 285 -14.67 -25.54 17.48
C PHE A 285 -13.64 -24.66 18.20
N PHE A 286 -13.58 -23.37 17.88
CA PHE A 286 -12.51 -22.47 18.35
C PHE A 286 -12.93 -21.52 19.48
N GLU A 287 -14.23 -21.44 19.81
CA GLU A 287 -14.72 -20.54 20.87
C GLU A 287 -14.74 -21.19 22.26
N VAL A 288 -14.63 -22.52 22.37
CA VAL A 288 -14.87 -23.26 23.62
C VAL A 288 -13.60 -23.96 24.12
N ASN A 289 -12.68 -23.19 24.74
CA ASN A 289 -11.49 -23.72 25.43
C ASN A 289 -11.82 -24.84 26.44
N THR A 290 -13.04 -24.85 26.98
CA THR A 290 -13.48 -25.86 27.95
C THR A 290 -13.75 -27.22 27.32
N LEU A 291 -14.34 -27.30 26.12
CA LEU A 291 -14.59 -28.61 25.49
C LEU A 291 -13.28 -29.22 25.00
N LYS A 292 -12.44 -28.41 24.34
CA LYS A 292 -11.13 -28.84 23.85
C LYS A 292 -10.24 -29.38 24.97
N SER A 293 -10.09 -28.62 26.07
CA SER A 293 -9.28 -29.09 27.20
C SER A 293 -9.83 -30.36 27.85
N LYS A 294 -11.16 -30.53 27.89
CA LYS A 294 -11.79 -31.77 28.38
C LYS A 294 -11.57 -32.95 27.45
N VAL A 295 -11.56 -32.73 26.14
CA VAL A 295 -11.22 -33.77 25.15
C VAL A 295 -9.74 -34.16 25.25
N GLU A 296 -8.83 -33.20 25.33
CA GLU A 296 -7.39 -33.44 25.46
C GLU A 296 -7.07 -34.22 26.75
N ASN A 297 -7.72 -33.88 27.86
CA ASN A 297 -7.55 -34.56 29.14
C ASN A 297 -8.40 -35.83 29.31
N ARG A 298 -9.23 -36.20 28.30
CA ARG A 298 -10.18 -37.32 28.36
C ARG A 298 -11.18 -37.25 29.53
N GLU A 299 -11.51 -36.05 29.98
CA GLU A 299 -12.37 -35.80 31.13
C GLU A 299 -13.82 -35.49 30.69
N PHE A 300 -14.63 -36.52 30.45
CA PHE A 300 -15.93 -36.34 29.80
C PHE A 300 -17.15 -36.27 30.73
N TYR A 301 -16.99 -36.52 32.03
CA TYR A 301 -18.09 -36.53 33.00
C TYR A 301 -17.83 -35.63 34.23
N ALA A 302 -18.88 -35.35 35.00
CA ALA A 302 -18.76 -34.67 36.29
C ALA A 302 -18.39 -35.66 37.42
N LYS A 303 -17.66 -35.19 38.44
CA LYS A 303 -17.24 -36.01 39.59
C LYS A 303 -18.42 -36.66 40.34
N SER A 304 -19.62 -36.08 40.24
CA SER A 304 -20.85 -36.53 40.91
C SER A 304 -21.56 -37.73 40.27
N LYS A 305 -21.09 -38.24 39.12
CA LYS A 305 -21.71 -39.39 38.43
C LYS A 305 -21.36 -40.74 39.09
N SER A 306 -22.23 -41.74 38.92
CA SER A 306 -22.05 -43.10 39.44
C SER A 306 -20.80 -43.77 38.84
N ILE A 307 -20.27 -44.77 39.55
CA ILE A 307 -19.06 -45.48 39.11
C ILE A 307 -19.27 -46.19 37.76
N ASP A 308 -20.46 -46.74 37.54
CA ASP A 308 -20.82 -47.47 36.31
C ASP A 308 -20.82 -46.56 35.08
N ILE A 309 -21.35 -45.33 35.22
CA ILE A 309 -21.36 -44.33 34.15
C ILE A 309 -19.94 -43.87 33.83
N LYS A 310 -19.11 -43.67 34.85
CA LYS A 310 -17.69 -43.27 34.67
C LYS A 310 -16.92 -44.34 33.90
N ASN A 311 -16.99 -45.59 34.33
CA ASN A 311 -16.32 -46.71 33.66
C ASN A 311 -16.79 -46.88 32.21
N SER A 312 -18.10 -46.69 31.96
CA SER A 312 -18.67 -46.75 30.61
C SER A 312 -18.11 -45.65 29.72
N ILE A 313 -18.05 -44.41 30.21
CA ILE A 313 -17.49 -43.27 29.45
C ILE A 313 -15.97 -43.44 29.24
N ASP A 314 -15.22 -43.89 30.25
CA ASP A 314 -13.77 -44.11 30.14
C ASP A 314 -13.45 -45.16 29.06
N SER A 315 -14.30 -46.17 28.88
CA SER A 315 -14.11 -47.21 27.85
C SER A 315 -14.19 -46.69 26.41
N ILE A 316 -14.92 -45.59 26.18
CA ILE A 316 -15.09 -44.97 24.85
C ILE A 316 -14.40 -43.60 24.75
N ALA A 317 -13.76 -43.13 25.81
CA ALA A 317 -13.17 -41.81 25.89
C ALA A 317 -12.16 -41.57 24.76
N GLU A 318 -11.31 -42.54 24.47
CA GLU A 318 -10.31 -42.43 23.40
C GLU A 318 -10.95 -42.34 22.01
N GLN A 319 -12.00 -43.12 21.76
CA GLN A 319 -12.71 -43.12 20.48
C GLN A 319 -13.41 -41.78 20.24
N LEU A 320 -14.17 -41.30 21.23
CA LEU A 320 -14.85 -40.01 21.13
C LEU A 320 -13.87 -38.84 20.98
N ALA A 321 -12.74 -38.89 21.68
CA ALA A 321 -11.73 -37.85 21.55
C ALA A 321 -11.06 -37.85 20.17
N THR A 322 -10.81 -39.03 19.61
CA THR A 322 -10.25 -39.17 18.27
C THR A 322 -11.20 -38.59 17.22
N LEU A 323 -12.50 -38.89 17.32
CA LEU A 323 -13.53 -38.32 16.45
C LEU A 323 -13.60 -36.80 16.56
N TYR A 324 -13.54 -36.25 17.79
CA TYR A 324 -13.50 -34.80 18.00
C TYR A 324 -12.28 -34.16 17.35
N LEU A 325 -11.06 -34.65 17.62
CA LEU A 325 -9.82 -34.08 17.08
C LEU A 325 -9.78 -34.16 15.55
N TYR A 326 -10.30 -35.24 14.98
CA TYR A 326 -10.43 -35.36 13.54
C TYR A 326 -11.42 -34.33 12.97
N SER A 327 -12.58 -34.16 13.59
CA SER A 327 -13.54 -33.11 13.19
C SER A 327 -12.95 -31.70 13.33
N GLU A 328 -12.14 -31.43 14.36
CA GLU A 328 -11.47 -30.13 14.53
C GLU A 328 -10.51 -29.85 13.36
N LYS A 329 -9.70 -30.84 12.96
CA LYS A 329 -8.81 -30.71 11.81
C LYS A 329 -9.59 -30.47 10.53
N ARG A 330 -10.69 -31.18 10.31
CA ARG A 330 -11.55 -30.97 9.13
C ARG A 330 -12.21 -29.59 9.14
N TYR A 331 -12.55 -29.07 10.32
CA TYR A 331 -13.12 -27.73 10.47
C TYR A 331 -12.14 -26.61 10.12
N GLN A 332 -10.83 -26.80 10.33
CA GLN A 332 -9.82 -25.85 9.83
C GLN A 332 -9.88 -25.73 8.31
N HIS A 333 -9.95 -26.85 7.60
CA HIS A 333 -10.10 -26.87 6.14
C HIS A 333 -11.44 -26.30 5.68
N TYR A 334 -12.53 -26.61 6.39
CA TYR A 334 -13.86 -26.06 6.11
C TYR A 334 -13.86 -24.52 6.21
N SER A 335 -13.22 -23.97 7.25
CA SER A 335 -13.13 -22.52 7.46
C SER A 335 -12.30 -21.81 6.41
N LEU A 336 -11.22 -22.44 5.92
CA LEU A 336 -10.40 -21.89 4.84
C LEU A 336 -11.15 -21.87 3.50
N ASN A 337 -12.03 -22.85 3.31
CA ASN A 337 -12.82 -22.98 2.10
C ASN A 337 -14.14 -22.21 2.16
N LYS A 338 -14.39 -21.46 3.25
CA LYS A 338 -15.62 -20.68 3.42
C LYS A 338 -15.63 -19.50 2.45
N LEU A 339 -16.50 -19.59 1.44
CA LEU A 339 -16.78 -18.55 0.46
C LEU A 339 -17.75 -17.51 0.99
#